data_AF-A0A0G1R0M3-F1
#
_entry.id   AF-A0A0G1R0M3-F1
#
_cell.length_a   1.000
_cell.length_b   1.000
_cell.length_c   1.000
_cell.angle_alpha   90.00
_cell.angle_beta   90.00
_cell.angle_gamma   90.00
#
_symmetry.space_group_name_H-M   'P 1'
#
loop_
_entity.id
_entity.type
_entity.pdbx_description
1 polymer ?
#
loop_
_entity_poly.entity_id
_entity_poly.type
_entity_poly.pdbx_seq_one_letter_code
_entity_poly.pdbx_strand_id
1 'polypeptide(L)'
;MPRIIYFNVVSATIAIINSYFWQRSWTFSEKAPPTKKEFTAFVVITLIGLGINSALVFLVTTFVPTFNGLTEVRLLTAAKVAATLISLFWNFLGYKFIVFR
;
A
#
# COMPACT_ATOMS: atom_id res chain seq x y z
N MET A 1 15.16 -1.42 -22.07
CA MET A 1 14.60 -0.72 -20.90
C MET A 1 13.09 -0.42 -20.96
N PRO A 2 12.45 -0.02 -22.08
CA PRO A 2 11.02 0.35 -22.05
C PRO A 2 10.06 -0.84 -21.83
N ARG A 3 10.45 -2.07 -22.21
CA ARG A 3 9.62 -3.28 -22.05
C ARG A 3 9.22 -3.58 -20.61
N ILE A 4 10.10 -3.31 -19.64
CA ILE A 4 9.89 -3.63 -18.22
C ILE A 4 8.78 -2.76 -17.63
N ILE A 5 8.67 -1.51 -18.08
CA ILE A 5 7.64 -0.58 -17.61
C ILE A 5 6.26 -1.09 -18.00
N TYR A 6 6.08 -1.55 -19.25
CA TYR A 6 4.81 -2.12 -19.70
C TYR A 6 4.40 -3.35 -18.87
N PHE A 7 5.33 -4.29 -18.65
CA PHE A 7 5.03 -5.47 -17.83
C PHE A 7 4.68 -5.10 -16.39
N ASN A 8 5.37 -4.12 -15.79
CA ASN A 8 5.09 -3.66 -14.43
C ASN A 8 3.74 -2.96 -14.31
N VAL A 9 3.36 -2.14 -15.29
CA VAL A 9 2.06 -1.45 -15.27
C VAL A 9 0.92 -2.46 -15.40
N VAL A 10 1.04 -3.42 -16.32
CA VAL A 10 0.03 -4.48 -16.49
C VAL A 10 -0.07 -5.35 -15.24
N SER A 11 1.06 -5.80 -14.69
CA SER A 11 1.07 -6.65 -13.49
C SER A 11 0.53 -5.91 -12.27
N ALA A 12 0.89 -4.64 -12.08
CA ALA A 12 0.38 -3.80 -11.00
C ALA A 12 -1.14 -3.59 -11.12
N THR A 13 -1.64 -3.36 -12.33
CA THR A 13 -3.08 -3.19 -12.57
C THR A 13 -3.86 -4.46 -12.21
N ILE A 14 -3.38 -5.62 -12.67
CA ILE A 14 -3.98 -6.92 -12.34
C ILE A 14 -3.95 -7.17 -10.83
N ALA A 15 -2.82 -6.87 -10.17
CA ALA A 15 -2.68 -7.04 -8.73
C ALA A 15 -3.64 -6.14 -7.93
N ILE A 16 -3.82 -4.88 -8.34
CA ILE A 16 -4.77 -3.94 -7.72
C ILE A 16 -6.20 -4.47 -7.85
N ILE A 17 -6.60 -4.91 -9.05
CA ILE A 17 -7.93 -5.46 -9.29
C ILE A 17 -8.16 -6.71 -8.44
N ASN A 18 -7.20 -7.64 -8.42
CA ASN A 18 -7.30 -8.86 -7.62
C ASN A 18 -7.41 -8.54 -6.11
N SER A 19 -6.62 -7.57 -5.63
CA SER A 19 -6.64 -7.13 -4.23
C SER A 19 -7.99 -6.49 -3.86
N TYR A 20 -8.60 -5.73 -4.77
CA TYR A 20 -9.92 -5.15 -4.55
C TYR A 20 -10.98 -6.23 -4.39
N PHE A 21 -11.02 -7.22 -5.29
CA PHE A 21 -12.02 -8.29 -5.21
C PHE A 21 -11.86 -9.15 -3.95
N TRP A 22 -10.63 -9.50 -3.57
CA TRP A 22 -10.36 -10.24 -2.33
C TRP A 22 -10.80 -9.47 -1.08
N GLN A 23 -10.48 -8.18 -1.00
CA GLN A 23 -10.86 -7.37 0.15
C GLN A 23 -12.37 -7.21 0.24
N ARG A 24 -13.03 -6.96 -0.90
CA ARG A 24 -14.48 -6.85 -0.95
C ARG A 24 -15.19 -8.16 -0.57
N SER A 25 -14.82 -9.29 -1.18
CA SER A 25 -15.54 -10.55 -1.02
C SER A 25 -15.20 -11.28 0.28
N TRP A 26 -13.97 -11.19 0.76
CA TRP A 26 -13.51 -11.91 1.94
C TRP A 26 -13.39 -11.01 3.17
N THR A 27 -12.60 -9.93 3.09
CA THR A 27 -12.32 -9.08 4.26
C THR A 27 -13.56 -8.31 4.74
N PHE A 28 -14.33 -7.75 3.82
CA PHE A 28 -15.52 -6.95 4.13
C PHE A 28 -16.84 -7.70 3.84
N SER A 29 -16.78 -8.81 3.07
CA SER A 29 -17.94 -9.66 2.77
C SER A 29 -19.12 -8.90 2.13
N GLU A 30 -18.82 -7.94 1.26
CA GLU A 30 -19.80 -7.00 0.72
C GLU A 30 -20.70 -7.66 -0.32
N LYS A 31 -22.01 -7.72 -0.05
CA LYS A 31 -23.00 -8.41 -0.89
C LYS A 31 -23.58 -7.53 -2.00
N ALA A 32 -23.58 -6.21 -1.82
CA ALA A 32 -24.08 -5.25 -2.82
C ALA A 32 -23.16 -5.18 -4.04
N PRO A 33 -23.66 -5.06 -5.28
CA PRO A 33 -22.83 -5.10 -6.49
C PRO A 33 -21.69 -4.05 -6.46
N PRO A 34 -20.50 -4.36 -7.02
CA PRO A 34 -19.35 -3.47 -6.97
C PRO A 34 -19.66 -2.16 -7.70
N THR A 35 -19.38 -1.03 -7.05
CA THR A 35 -19.63 0.28 -7.65
C THR A 35 -18.34 0.95 -8.11
N LYS A 36 -18.43 1.77 -9.17
CA LYS A 36 -17.28 2.56 -9.63
C LYS A 36 -16.73 3.46 -8.53
N LYS A 37 -17.60 4.03 -7.69
CA LYS A 37 -17.21 4.91 -6.57
C LYS A 37 -16.36 4.17 -5.54
N GLU A 38 -16.75 2.95 -5.18
CA GLU A 38 -16.04 2.09 -4.26
C GLU A 38 -14.65 1.70 -4.81
N PHE A 39 -14.57 1.31 -6.08
CA PHE A 39 -13.30 1.01 -6.72
C PHE A 39 -12.38 2.24 -6.80
N THR A 40 -12.91 3.41 -7.17
CA THR A 40 -12.11 4.64 -7.22
C THR A 40 -11.63 5.04 -5.82
N ALA A 41 -12.49 4.96 -4.80
CA ALA A 41 -12.10 5.24 -3.41
C ALA A 41 -11.04 4.24 -2.90
N PHE A 42 -11.17 2.96 -3.24
CA PHE A 42 -10.17 1.93 -2.95
C PHE A 42 -8.80 2.29 -3.55
N VAL A 43 -8.76 2.64 -4.83
CA VAL A 43 -7.52 3.04 -5.51
C VAL A 43 -6.92 4.29 -4.87
N VAL A 44 -7.72 5.31 -4.57
CA VAL A 44 -7.25 6.54 -3.91
C VAL A 44 -6.63 6.23 -2.55
N ILE A 45 -7.30 5.43 -1.71
CA ILE A 45 -6.76 5.07 -0.38
C ILE A 45 -5.48 4.25 -0.52
N THR A 46 -5.43 3.30 -1.47
CA THR A 46 -4.22 2.52 -1.78
C THR A 46 -3.05 3.44 -2.15
N LEU A 47 -3.28 4.42 -3.03
CA LEU A 47 -2.26 5.37 -3.47
C LEU A 47 -1.77 6.27 -2.32
N ILE A 48 -2.68 6.72 -1.45
CA ILE A 48 -2.30 7.47 -0.24
C ILE A 48 -1.47 6.59 0.69
N GLY A 49 -1.87 5.34 0.92
CA GLY A 49 -1.10 4.39 1.73
C GLY A 49 0.30 4.13 1.17
N LEU A 50 0.44 4.02 -0.15
CA LEU A 50 1.75 3.92 -0.82
C LEU A 50 2.59 5.20 -0.62
N GLY A 51 1.97 6.36 -0.67
CA GLY A 51 2.62 7.64 -0.37
C GLY A 51 3.11 7.71 1.08
N ILE A 52 2.28 7.32 2.03
CA ILE A 52 2.64 7.23 3.46
C ILE A 52 3.81 6.27 3.66
N ASN A 53 3.74 5.08 3.05
CA ASN A 53 4.82 4.10 3.12
C ASN A 53 6.15 4.69 2.63
N SER A 54 6.13 5.28 1.44
CA SER A 54 7.31 5.86 0.80
C SER A 54 7.88 7.02 1.61
N ALA A 55 7.01 7.90 2.13
CA ALA A 55 7.41 9.02 2.97
C ALA A 55 8.04 8.54 4.28
N LEU A 56 7.46 7.54 4.95
CA LEU A 56 8.01 6.99 6.18
C LEU A 56 9.38 6.35 5.97
N VAL A 57 9.55 5.57 4.91
CA VAL A 57 10.86 5.00 4.56
C VAL A 57 11.88 6.12 4.35
N PHE A 58 11.53 7.14 3.54
CA PHE A 58 12.40 8.28 3.27
C PHE A 58 12.78 9.04 4.54
N LEU A 59 11.81 9.34 5.42
CA LEU A 59 12.06 10.04 6.67
C LEU A 59 12.99 9.24 7.59
N VAL A 60 12.74 7.94 7.76
CA VAL A 60 13.57 7.08 8.61
C VAL A 60 14.99 6.99 8.05
N THR A 61 15.16 6.78 6.75
CA THR A 61 16.51 6.64 6.16
C THR A 61 17.29 7.96 6.11
N THR A 62 16.60 9.10 6.09
CA THR A 62 17.24 10.43 6.00
C THR A 62 17.59 10.99 7.37
N PHE A 63 16.71 10.83 8.36
CA PHE A 63 16.85 11.48 9.66
C PHE A 63 17.34 10.57 10.78
N VAL A 64 17.35 9.25 10.59
CA VAL A 64 17.91 8.32 11.57
C VAL A 64 19.36 8.04 11.20
N PRO A 65 20.35 8.64 11.90
CA PRO A 65 21.75 8.28 11.69
C PRO A 65 21.94 6.80 11.98
N THR A 66 22.78 6.13 11.21
CA THR A 66 23.16 4.73 11.40
C THR A 66 23.86 4.56 12.75
N PHE A 67 23.09 4.29 13.80
CA PHE A 67 23.63 4.10 15.13
C PHE A 67 24.32 2.73 15.25
N ASN A 68 25.57 2.74 15.74
CA ASN A 68 26.32 1.61 16.28
C ASN A 68 26.19 0.27 15.53
N GLY A 69 26.81 0.16 14.35
CA GLY A 69 27.08 -1.14 13.72
C GLY A 69 25.91 -1.78 12.96
N LEU A 70 24.77 -1.10 12.83
CA LEU A 70 23.73 -1.48 11.89
C LEU A 70 24.19 -1.14 10.46
N THR A 71 24.44 -2.17 9.65
CA THR A 71 24.60 -2.00 8.20
C THR A 71 23.40 -1.24 7.64
N GLU A 72 23.60 -0.31 6.72
CA GLU A 72 22.53 0.50 6.08
C GLU A 72 21.34 -0.36 5.62
N VAL A 73 21.63 -1.57 5.14
CA VAL A 73 20.64 -2.58 4.73
C VAL A 73 19.67 -2.97 5.85
N ARG A 74 20.13 -3.11 7.09
CA ARG A 74 19.29 -3.50 8.25
C ARG A 74 18.37 -2.35 8.65
N LEU A 75 18.87 -1.12 8.67
CA LEU A 75 18.07 0.07 8.95
C LEU A 75 16.99 0.26 7.87
N LEU A 76 17.36 0.14 6.58
CA LEU A 76 16.43 0.18 5.44
C LEU A 76 15.33 -0.88 5.55
N THR A 77 15.70 -2.10 5.93
CA THR A 77 14.74 -3.20 6.08
C THR A 77 13.77 -2.94 7.23
N ALA A 78 14.28 -2.52 8.39
CA ALA A 78 13.45 -2.16 9.54
C ALA A 78 12.50 -0.99 9.22
N ALA A 79 13.01 0.03 8.53
CA ALA A 79 12.22 1.18 8.07
C ALA A 79 11.08 0.73 7.14
N LYS A 80 11.38 -0.11 6.14
CA LYS A 80 10.37 -0.66 5.22
C LYS A 80 9.31 -1.48 5.94
N VAL A 81 9.69 -2.31 6.90
CA VAL A 81 8.74 -3.12 7.69
C VAL A 81 7.81 -2.21 8.50
N ALA A 82 8.36 -1.25 9.24
CA ALA A 82 7.57 -0.32 10.04
C ALA A 82 6.64 0.53 9.18
N ALA A 83 7.15 1.07 8.07
CA ALA A 83 6.35 1.84 7.12
C ALA A 83 5.22 1.00 6.51
N THR A 84 5.48 -0.29 6.23
CA THR A 84 4.47 -1.21 5.69
C THR A 84 3.37 -1.47 6.70
N LEU A 85 3.70 -1.72 7.96
CA LEU A 85 2.71 -1.89 9.02
C LEU A 85 1.82 -0.65 9.16
N ILE A 86 2.42 0.54 9.23
CA ILE A 86 1.66 1.80 9.35
C ILE A 86 0.77 2.04 8.12
N SER A 87 1.31 1.84 6.91
CA SER A 87 0.52 1.98 5.68
C SER A 87 -0.61 0.96 5.58
N LEU A 88 -0.42 -0.24 6.15
CA LEU A 88 -1.44 -1.28 6.20
C LEU A 88 -2.58 -0.87 7.12
N PHE A 89 -2.30 -0.30 8.30
CA PHE A 89 -3.34 0.25 9.17
C PHE A 89 -4.11 1.37 8.48
N TRP A 90 -3.41 2.29 7.80
CA TRP A 90 -4.07 3.33 7.01
C TRP A 90 -5.01 2.75 5.94
N ASN A 91 -4.50 1.80 5.14
CA ASN A 91 -5.28 1.14 4.11
C ASN A 91 -6.51 0.45 4.68
N PHE A 92 -6.35 -0.35 5.74
CA PHE A 92 -7.44 -1.09 6.38
C PHE A 92 -8.53 -0.15 6.92
N LEU A 93 -8.13 0.89 7.67
CA LEU A 93 -9.07 1.85 8.23
C LEU A 93 -9.77 2.65 7.12
N GLY A 94 -9.02 3.08 6.11
CA GLY A 94 -9.58 3.78 4.96
C GLY A 94 -10.60 2.93 4.22
N TYR A 95 -10.29 1.67 3.93
CA TYR A 95 -11.24 0.77 3.27
C TYR A 95 -12.49 0.55 4.12
N LYS A 96 -12.32 0.26 5.41
CA LYS A 96 -13.43 0.00 6.32
C LYS A 96 -14.37 1.21 6.49
N PHE A 97 -13.81 2.41 6.65
CA PHE A 97 -14.60 3.59 7.02
C PHE A 97 -15.01 4.47 5.84
N ILE A 98 -14.37 4.35 4.68
CA ILE A 98 -14.65 5.19 3.51
C ILE A 98 -15.16 4.37 2.32
N VAL A 99 -14.62 3.18 2.08
CA VAL A 99 -14.93 2.39 0.88
C VAL A 99 -16.13 1.47 1.09
N PHE A 100 -16.13 0.68 2.15
CA PHE A 100 -17.12 -0.37 2.42
C PHE A 100 -18.08 0.06 3.55
N ARG A 101 -18.74 1.21 3.37
CA ARG A 101 -19.85 1.63 4.24
C ARG A 101 -21.16 0.99 3.83
#